data_AF-A0A388NSY8-F1
#
_entry.id   AF-A0A388NSY8-F1
#
_cell.length_a   1.000
_cell.length_b   1.000
_cell.length_c   1.000
_cell.angle_alpha   90.00
_cell.angle_beta   90.00
_cell.angle_gamma   90.00
#
_symmetry.space_group_name_H-M   'P 1'
#
loop_
_entity.id
_entity.type
_entity.pdbx_description
1 polymer ?
#
loop_
_entity_poly.entity_id
_entity_poly.type
_entity_poly.pdbx_seq_one_letter_code
_entity_poly.pdbx_strand_id
1 'polypeptide(L)' 'MGRVINPLALQGQVEGSLSMGLGMALQENFELQDGIVQTDTLYKCRLPTIDQTPEVISFFVEAETKDGPY' A
#
# COMPACT_ATOMS: atom_id res chain seq x y z
N MET A 1 14.12 8.95 -4.74
CA MET A 1 14.65 7.83 -3.93
C MET A 1 16.17 7.86 -4.04
N GLY A 2 16.89 7.15 -3.16
CA GLY A 2 18.32 6.89 -3.37
C GLY A 2 18.56 6.05 -4.63
N ARG A 3 19.49 5.09 -4.56
CA ARG A 3 19.72 4.15 -5.66
C ARG A 3 18.72 2.98 -5.63
N VAL A 4 18.12 2.66 -6.76
CA VAL A 4 17.24 1.49 -6.91
C VAL A 4 18.11 0.24 -7.05
N ILE A 5 18.10 -0.61 -6.03
CA ILE A 5 18.86 -1.88 -6.04
C ILE A 5 18.16 -2.94 -6.88
N ASN A 6 16.83 -3.03 -6.78
CA ASN A 6 16.00 -3.96 -7.53
C ASN A 6 14.71 -3.26 -8.02
N PRO A 7 14.62 -2.91 -9.31
CA PRO A 7 13.46 -2.23 -9.87
C PRO A 7 12.15 -3.03 -9.75
N LEU A 8 12.21 -4.36 -9.90
CA LEU A 8 11.03 -5.23 -9.82
C LEU A 8 10.48 -5.29 -8.39
N ALA A 9 11.36 -5.42 -7.40
CA ALA A 9 10.95 -5.41 -6.00
C ALA A 9 10.40 -4.04 -5.58
N LEU A 10 11.01 -2.95 -6.06
CA LEU A 10 10.54 -1.59 -5.80
C LEU A 10 9.16 -1.35 -6.43
N GLN A 11 8.94 -1.82 -7.64
CA GLN A 11 7.63 -1.77 -8.29
C GLN A 11 6.56 -2.49 -7.45
N GLY A 12 6.83 -3.72 -7.01
CA GLY A 12 5.91 -4.45 -6.14
C GLY A 12 5.62 -3.74 -4.81
N GLN A 13 6.60 -3.04 -4.23
CA GLN A 13 6.39 -2.23 -3.03
C GLN A 13 5.49 -1.02 -3.30
N VAL A 14 5.68 -0.33 -4.43
CA VAL A 14 4.83 0.81 -4.81
C VAL A 14 3.40 0.35 -5.03
N GLU A 15 3.20 -0.72 -5.82
CA GLU A 15 1.88 -1.28 -6.10
C GLU A 15 1.17 -1.72 -4.81
N GLY A 16 1.88 -2.43 -3.93
CA GLY A 16 1.34 -2.85 -2.63
C GLY A 16 0.95 -1.66 -1.74
N SER A 17 1.77 -0.61 -1.71
CA SER A 17 1.48 0.60 -0.92
C SER A 17 0.27 1.39 -1.45
N LEU A 18 0.10 1.43 -2.77
CA LEU A 18 -1.06 2.03 -3.41
C LEU A 18 -2.35 1.27 -3.07
N SER A 19 -2.33 -0.06 -3.19
CA SER A 19 -3.48 -0.90 -2.85
C SER A 19 -3.87 -0.74 -1.37
N MET A 20 -2.89 -0.76 -0.45
CA MET A 20 -3.14 -0.50 0.97
C MET A 20 -3.69 0.90 1.24
N GLY A 21 -3.14 1.93 0.58
CA GLY A 21 -3.62 3.31 0.71
C GLY A 21 -5.05 3.49 0.19
N LEU A 22 -5.39 2.84 -0.93
CA LEU A 22 -6.74 2.79 -1.48
C LEU A 22 -7.73 2.11 -0.53
N GLY A 23 -7.32 0.98 0.08
CA GLY A 23 -8.07 0.31 1.13
C GLY A 23 -8.38 1.27 2.26
N MET A 24 -7.34 1.84 2.87
CA MET A 24 -7.48 2.77 3.99
C MET A 24 -8.34 4.00 3.68
N ALA A 25 -8.19 4.59 2.48
CA ALA A 25 -8.87 5.84 2.15
C ALA A 25 -10.35 5.65 1.82
N LEU A 26 -10.73 4.52 1.22
CA LEU A 26 -12.05 4.36 0.59
C LEU A 26 -12.86 3.16 1.08
N GLN A 27 -12.24 2.14 1.66
CA GLN A 27 -12.91 0.87 1.95
C GLN A 27 -12.79 0.43 3.41
N GLU A 28 -11.57 0.43 3.96
CA GLU A 28 -11.27 -0.02 5.31
C GLU A 28 -11.93 0.90 6.33
N ASN A 29 -12.94 0.37 7.01
CA ASN A 29 -13.63 1.07 8.08
C ASN A 29 -13.59 0.19 9.33
N PHE A 30 -12.68 0.49 10.25
CA PHE A 30 -12.59 -0.22 11.52
C PHE A 30 -13.66 0.30 12.48
N GLU A 31 -14.68 -0.50 12.75
CA GLU A 31 -15.81 -0.09 13.59
C GLU A 31 -15.76 -0.78 14.96
N LEU A 32 -15.96 0.04 16.00
CA LEU A 32 -16.00 -0.40 17.39
C LEU A 32 -17.28 0.12 18.03
N GLN A 33 -18.09 -0.79 18.56
CA GLN A 33 -19.36 -0.46 19.21
C GLN A 33 -19.37 -1.06 20.61
N ASP A 34 -19.58 -0.23 21.62
CA ASP A 34 -19.64 -0.64 23.04
C ASP A 34 -18.44 -1.48 23.51
N GLY A 35 -17.25 -1.19 22.97
CA GLY A 35 -16.03 -1.94 23.29
C GLY A 35 -15.80 -3.19 22.44
N ILE A 36 -16.74 -3.55 21.57
CA ILE A 36 -16.70 -4.74 20.72
C ILE A 36 -16.35 -4.34 19.29
N VAL A 37 -15.34 -5.01 18.71
CA VAL A 37 -14.95 -4.82 17.30
C VAL A 37 -16.03 -5.43 16.39
N GLN A 38 -16.64 -4.62 15.54
CA GLN A 38 -17.67 -5.08 14.60
C GLN A 38 -17.07 -5.59 13.29
N THR A 39 -15.94 -5.02 12.87
CA THR A 39 -15.18 -5.44 11.69
C THR A 39 -14.05 -6.41 12.07
N ASP A 40 -14.42 -7.52 12.68
CA ASP A 40 -13.51 -8.56 13.20
C ASP A 40 -12.96 -9.53 12.13
N THR A 41 -13.35 -9.35 10.86
CA THR A 41 -12.88 -10.16 9.73
C THR A 41 -12.46 -9.29 8.56
N LEU A 42 -11.55 -9.80 7.73
CA LEU A 42 -11.05 -9.09 6.54
C LEU A 42 -12.15 -8.74 5.55
N TYR A 43 -13.17 -9.59 5.43
CA TYR A 43 -14.34 -9.34 4.60
C TYR A 43 -15.18 -8.17 5.14
N LYS A 44 -15.39 -8.11 6.47
CA LYS A 44 -16.11 -7.01 7.10
C LYS A 44 -15.34 -5.69 7.04
N CYS A 45 -14.01 -5.75 7.11
CA CYS A 45 -13.13 -4.60 6.86
C CYS A 45 -13.10 -4.14 5.40
N ARG A 46 -13.76 -4.86 4.47
CA ARG A 46 -13.80 -4.53 3.04
C ARG A 46 -12.41 -4.31 2.45
N LEU A 47 -11.50 -5.26 2.68
CA LEU A 47 -10.20 -5.19 2.05
C LEU A 47 -10.33 -5.13 0.52
N PRO A 48 -9.49 -4.33 -0.16
CA PRO A 48 -9.49 -4.25 -1.61
C PRO A 48 -9.24 -5.62 -2.26
N THR A 49 -10.02 -5.94 -3.28
CA THR A 49 -9.80 -7.11 -4.14
C THR A 49 -8.97 -6.77 -5.37
N ILE A 50 -8.50 -7.78 -6.10
CA ILE A 50 -7.59 -7.60 -7.24
C ILE A 50 -8.18 -6.72 -8.35
N ASP A 51 -9.48 -6.81 -8.57
CA ASP A 51 -10.24 -6.03 -9.56
C ASP A 51 -10.42 -4.55 -9.18
N GLN A 52 -10.16 -4.20 -7.92
CA GLN A 52 -10.26 -2.84 -7.41
C GLN A 52 -8.92 -2.11 -7.36
N THR A 53 -7.81 -2.83 -7.57
CA THR A 53 -6.48 -2.20 -7.63
C THR A 53 -6.27 -1.65 -9.05
N PRO A 54 -6.10 -0.32 -9.22
CA PRO A 54 -5.93 0.28 -10.54
C PRO A 54 -4.55 -0.06 -11.13
N GLU A 55 -4.42 0.11 -12.45
CA GLU A 55 -3.12 0.03 -13.11
C GLU A 55 -2.18 1.13 -12.59
N VAL A 56 -0.98 0.73 -12.15
CA VAL A 56 0.00 1.64 -11.56
C VAL A 56 1.13 1.89 -12.57
N ILE A 57 1.28 3.15 -12.98
CA ILE A 57 2.41 3.59 -13.81
C ILE A 57 3.39 4.34 -12.90
N SER A 58 4.49 3.68 -12.54
CA SER A 58 5.51 4.23 -11.63
C SER A 58 6.70 4.82 -12.38
N PHE A 59 7.04 6.08 -12.09
CA PHE A 59 8.28 6.73 -12.57
C PHE A 59 9.26 6.86 -11.41
N PHE A 60 10.36 6.10 -11.46
CA PHE A 60 11.39 6.14 -10.42
C PHE A 60 12.44 7.21 -10.76
N VAL A 61 12.58 8.19 -9.86
CA VAL A 61 13.64 9.19 -9.92
C VAL A 61 14.69 8.86 -8.86
N GLU A 62 15.90 8.56 -9.33
CA GLU A 62 17.08 8.33 -8.50
C GLU A 62 17.79 9.66 -8.22
N ALA A 63 18.12 9.89 -6.95
CA ALA A 63 18.95 11.00 -6.50
C ALA A 63 19.96 10.43 -5.49
N GLU A 64 21.26 10.58 -5.78
CA GLU A 64 22.31 10.10 -4.88
C GLU A 64 22.19 10.79 -3.51
N THR A 65 22.27 9.99 -2.46
CA THR A 65 22.24 10.48 -1.07
C THR A 65 23.50 10.00 -0.35
N LYS A 66 24.14 10.88 0.41
CA LYS A 66 25.42 10.59 1.08
C LYS A 66 25.30 9.56 2.21
N ASP A 67 24.10 9.36 2.74
CA ASP A 67 23.83 8.49 3.89
C ASP A 67 23.27 7.11 3.50
N GLY A 68 23.18 6.81 2.20
CA GLY A 68 22.69 5.54 1.69
C GLY A 68 23.79 4.47 1.66
N PRO A 69 23.44 3.16 1.66
CA PRO A 69 24.43 2.08 1.61
C PRO A 69 25.19 1.97 0.27
N TYR A 70 24.99 2.90 -0.69
CA TYR A 70 25.75 3.10 -1.92
C TYR A 70 25.59 4.52 -2.43
#